data_AF-A0A482D2K8-F1
#
_entry.id   AF-A0A482D2K8-F1
#
_cell.length_a   1.000
_cell.length_b   1.000
_cell.length_c   1.000
_cell.angle_alpha   90.00
_cell.angle_beta   90.00
_cell.angle_gamma   90.00
#
_symmetry.space_group_name_H-M   'P 1'
#
loop_
_entity.id
_entity.type
_entity.pdbx_description
1 polymer ?
#
loop_
_entity_poly.entity_id
_entity_poly.type
_entity_poly.pdbx_seq_one_letter_code
_entity_poly.pdbx_strand_id
1 'polypeptide(L)'
;MMYPRLKLLRELLNDGGVIFVSIDDYEFDHLKLILDEIFGRENHINTLIWRKNAGASNDVKYFGIEHEYILCYGRDINNVNRFLTGLLDKHRIEYKHKDSNFDKFGPYKKYNLYQPGIDENRPNLQYEINAPDGSKINIKPHIWRYSKETFLQAKKEGKIDFVKNKKSGEWQVFTKIYLHETGEERRIKPRSIFLEQGFTLDGNRELKRIFGEKVFNYPKPSNLIRYLIEIITHDYKESLILDSFAGTGTTGHAVMQLNKEDKGNRKFVLIEMEDKIAKEVTRERIKKVIELENYKDDFEYCELDKPLFDEEGKIYEECTFEQLASYVYFTETQTNLEKNKIQNNLVGTYNDTFYYLLFKGIGKNILNKEFLKKLKKDAYKKVIYADKCLIDETTLKKYNVQFKQIPYEVKIY
;
A
#
# COMPACT_ATOMS: atom_id res chain seq x y z
N MET A 1 -17.04 15.99 -0.98
CA MET A 1 -15.76 15.87 -1.72
C MET A 1 -15.10 14.50 -1.56
N MET A 2 -14.85 14.02 -0.34
CA MET A 2 -14.06 12.79 -0.09
C MET A 2 -14.81 11.48 -0.38
N TYR A 3 -16.12 11.43 -0.14
CA TYR A 3 -16.93 10.22 -0.29
C TYR A 3 -16.72 9.45 -1.62
N PRO A 4 -16.91 10.06 -2.81
CA PRO A 4 -16.73 9.33 -4.08
C PRO A 4 -15.28 8.85 -4.30
N ARG A 5 -14.29 9.62 -3.82
CA ARG A 5 -12.87 9.24 -3.92
C ARG A 5 -12.57 8.03 -3.03
N LEU A 6 -13.01 8.05 -1.78
CA LEU A 6 -12.81 6.93 -0.85
C LEU A 6 -13.53 5.66 -1.30
N LYS A 7 -14.72 5.79 -1.91
CA LYS A 7 -15.44 4.67 -2.50
C LYS A 7 -14.64 4.02 -3.63
N LEU A 8 -14.11 4.81 -4.55
CA LEU A 8 -13.26 4.31 -5.63
C LEU A 8 -11.95 3.69 -5.10
N LEU A 9 -11.31 4.32 -4.11
CA LEU A 9 -10.09 3.77 -3.50
C LEU A 9 -10.33 2.40 -2.86
N ARG A 10 -11.49 2.18 -2.24
CA ARG A 10 -11.87 0.86 -1.71
C ARG A 10 -12.02 -0.19 -2.82
N GLU A 11 -12.54 0.20 -3.98
CA GLU A 11 -12.70 -0.70 -5.14
C GLU A 11 -11.34 -1.13 -5.69
N LEU A 12 -10.34 -0.23 -5.67
CA LEU A 12 -8.98 -0.48 -6.15
C LEU A 12 -8.11 -1.33 -5.19
N LEU A 13 -8.44 -1.41 -3.90
CA LEU A 13 -7.72 -2.27 -2.97
C LEU A 13 -7.93 -3.74 -3.32
N ASN A 14 -6.92 -4.58 -3.07
CA ASN A 14 -7.11 -6.04 -3.02
C ASN A 14 -7.78 -6.45 -1.69
N ASP A 15 -8.22 -7.70 -1.57
CA ASP A 15 -8.96 -8.18 -0.38
C ASP A 15 -8.19 -8.03 0.94
N GLY A 16 -6.86 -8.22 0.92
CA GLY A 16 -5.99 -7.97 2.07
C GLY A 16 -5.44 -6.55 2.16
N GLY A 17 -5.95 -5.63 1.33
CA GLY A 17 -5.44 -4.28 1.15
C GLY A 17 -5.81 -3.38 2.32
N VAL A 18 -4.95 -2.40 2.59
CA VAL A 18 -5.09 -1.48 3.71
C VAL A 18 -4.98 -0.04 3.21
N ILE A 19 -5.83 0.84 3.73
CA ILE A 19 -5.74 2.28 3.52
C ILE A 19 -5.32 2.98 4.81
N PHE A 20 -4.40 3.95 4.66
CA PHE A 20 -4.03 4.89 5.70
C PHE A 20 -4.47 6.29 5.29
N VAL A 21 -5.18 7.00 6.16
CA VAL A 21 -5.62 8.38 5.90
C VAL A 21 -5.16 9.28 7.04
N SER A 22 -4.23 10.19 6.76
CA SER A 22 -3.78 11.20 7.71
C SER A 22 -4.82 12.31 7.84
N ILE A 23 -5.13 12.74 9.06
CA ILE A 23 -6.10 13.80 9.33
C ILE A 23 -5.74 14.51 10.64
N ASP A 24 -6.03 15.81 10.73
CA ASP A 24 -5.99 16.54 12.01
C ASP A 24 -7.27 16.30 12.81
N ASP A 25 -7.45 17.04 13.90
CA ASP A 25 -8.62 16.98 14.76
C ASP A 25 -9.87 17.65 14.16
N TYR A 26 -9.72 18.50 13.14
CA TYR A 26 -10.81 19.32 12.61
C TYR A 26 -11.87 18.49 11.87
N GLU A 27 -11.44 17.55 11.01
CA GLU A 27 -12.34 16.68 10.23
C GLU A 27 -12.27 15.21 10.65
N PHE A 28 -11.64 14.90 11.79
CA PHE A 28 -11.43 13.53 12.25
C PHE A 28 -12.73 12.73 12.33
N ASP A 29 -13.74 13.26 13.03
CA ASP A 29 -15.00 12.55 13.28
C ASP A 29 -15.79 12.33 11.99
N HIS A 30 -15.88 13.36 11.12
CA HIS A 30 -16.57 13.25 9.84
C HIS A 30 -15.90 12.24 8.91
N LEU A 31 -14.56 12.26 8.82
CA LEU A 31 -13.82 11.30 8.01
C LEU A 31 -13.99 9.88 8.53
N LYS A 32 -13.95 9.68 9.85
CA LYS A 32 -14.14 8.37 10.48
C LYS A 32 -15.51 7.78 10.15
N LEU A 33 -16.57 8.59 10.21
CA LEU A 33 -17.93 8.15 9.89
C LEU A 33 -18.06 7.77 8.41
N ILE A 34 -17.47 8.56 7.50
CA ILE A 34 -17.48 8.24 6.06
C ILE A 34 -16.71 6.94 5.79
N LEU A 35 -15.57 6.73 6.44
CA LEU A 35 -14.81 5.48 6.30
C LEU A 35 -15.57 4.28 6.89
N ASP A 36 -16.27 4.44 8.01
CA ASP A 36 -17.13 3.39 8.57
C ASP A 36 -18.26 3.00 7.60
N GLU A 37 -18.86 3.96 6.91
CA GLU A 37 -19.90 3.68 5.91
C GLU A 37 -19.34 2.98 4.68
N ILE A 38 -18.18 3.42 4.16
CA ILE A 38 -17.60 2.90 2.92
C ILE A 38 -16.92 1.55 3.13
N PHE A 39 -16.12 1.41 4.19
CA PHE A 39 -15.33 0.22 4.45
C PHE A 39 -16.03 -0.79 5.36
N GLY A 40 -17.05 -0.38 6.13
CA GLY A 40 -17.59 -1.17 7.23
C GLY A 40 -16.81 -0.93 8.51
N ARG A 41 -17.52 -0.71 9.61
CA ARG A 41 -16.90 -0.41 10.93
C ARG A 41 -16.05 -1.58 11.45
N GLU A 42 -16.43 -2.81 11.10
CA GLU A 42 -15.69 -4.03 11.41
C GLU A 42 -14.31 -4.09 10.74
N ASN A 43 -14.11 -3.33 9.66
CA ASN A 43 -12.85 -3.25 8.94
C ASN A 43 -11.93 -2.12 9.45
N HIS A 44 -12.34 -1.41 10.50
CA HIS A 44 -11.47 -0.46 11.20
C HIS A 44 -10.38 -1.22 11.98
N ILE A 45 -9.12 -1.02 11.59
CA ILE A 45 -7.98 -1.70 12.21
C ILE A 45 -7.49 -0.91 13.42
N ASN A 46 -7.28 0.40 13.25
CA ASN A 46 -6.84 1.26 14.34
C ASN A 46 -6.99 2.76 14.01
N THR A 47 -6.98 3.58 15.05
CA THR A 47 -6.71 5.02 14.95
C THR A 47 -5.33 5.27 15.55
N LEU A 48 -4.38 5.62 14.70
CA LEU A 48 -3.00 5.85 15.09
C LEU A 48 -2.81 7.32 15.46
N ILE A 49 -1.96 7.58 16.45
CA ILE A 49 -1.60 8.93 16.88
C ILE A 49 -0.18 9.19 16.41
N TRP A 50 0.00 10.15 15.53
CA TRP A 50 1.31 10.59 15.08
C TRP A 50 1.71 11.90 15.74
N ARG A 51 2.78 11.89 16.52
CA ARG A 51 3.38 13.10 17.08
C ARG A 51 4.05 13.88 15.95
N LYS A 52 3.43 14.98 15.53
CA LYS A 52 3.90 15.81 14.41
C LYS A 52 4.98 16.79 14.79
N ASN A 53 5.07 17.16 16.07
CA ASN A 53 6.03 18.15 16.58
C ASN A 53 6.81 17.61 17.79
N ALA A 54 8.08 18.02 17.94
CA ALA A 54 8.90 17.65 19.09
C ALA A 54 8.45 18.32 20.41
N GLY A 55 7.60 19.33 20.34
CA GLY A 55 6.97 20.00 21.48
C GLY A 55 5.79 20.88 21.04
N ALA A 56 4.95 21.20 22.00
CA ALA A 56 3.79 22.08 21.86
C ALA A 56 4.18 23.53 21.55
N SER A 57 3.32 24.22 20.81
CA SER A 57 3.39 25.69 20.77
C SER A 57 3.08 26.24 22.16
N ASN A 58 3.89 27.20 22.62
CA ASN A 58 3.67 27.89 23.90
C ASN A 58 2.60 28.99 23.79
N ASP A 59 2.22 29.38 22.57
CA ASP A 59 1.23 30.43 22.31
C ASP A 59 -0.14 29.80 22.00
N VAL A 60 -0.72 29.15 23.02
CA VAL A 60 -2.04 28.50 22.95
C VAL A 60 -2.79 28.72 24.26
N LYS A 61 -4.11 28.97 24.16
CA LYS A 61 -4.97 29.24 25.33
C LYS A 61 -5.25 27.99 26.18
N TYR A 62 -5.29 26.82 25.55
CA TYR A 62 -5.69 25.56 26.18
C TYR A 62 -4.55 24.54 26.10
N PHE A 63 -4.57 23.65 25.12
CA PHE A 63 -3.56 22.61 24.93
C PHE A 63 -2.79 22.83 23.64
N GLY A 64 -1.47 22.64 23.70
CA GLY A 64 -0.65 22.60 22.49
C GLY A 64 -0.87 21.29 21.75
N ILE A 65 -1.43 21.38 20.54
CA ILE A 65 -1.69 20.21 19.70
C ILE A 65 -0.37 19.71 19.12
N GLU A 66 0.13 18.59 19.64
CA GLU A 66 1.39 17.97 19.21
C GLU A 66 1.21 16.80 18.24
N HIS A 67 -0.03 16.37 18.00
CA HIS A 67 -0.33 15.18 17.22
C HIS A 67 -1.35 15.40 16.11
N GLU A 68 -1.36 14.45 15.19
CA GLU A 68 -2.40 14.22 14.19
C GLU A 68 -2.82 12.74 14.26
N TYR A 69 -3.91 12.41 13.59
CA TYR A 69 -4.44 11.06 13.52
C TYR A 69 -4.12 10.42 12.17
N ILE A 70 -3.97 9.09 12.17
CA ILE A 70 -3.94 8.29 10.94
C ILE A 70 -4.96 7.18 11.12
N LEU A 71 -6.02 7.23 10.32
CA LEU A 71 -7.05 6.20 10.27
C LEU A 71 -6.56 5.03 9.43
N CYS A 72 -6.67 3.81 9.96
CA CYS A 72 -6.22 2.58 9.32
C CYS A 72 -7.41 1.63 9.14
N TYR A 73 -7.72 1.29 7.89
CA TYR A 73 -8.80 0.39 7.51
C TYR A 73 -8.31 -0.70 6.57
N GLY A 74 -8.85 -1.90 6.73
CA GLY A 74 -8.71 -2.98 5.76
C GLY A 74 -9.83 -2.94 4.72
N ARG A 75 -9.63 -3.54 3.54
CA ARG A 75 -10.74 -3.84 2.62
C ARG A 75 -11.65 -4.93 3.19
N ASP A 76 -11.03 -6.02 3.66
CA ASP A 76 -11.66 -7.10 4.42
C ASP A 76 -10.68 -7.54 5.53
N ILE A 77 -11.03 -7.26 6.78
CA ILE A 77 -10.18 -7.52 7.95
C ILE A 77 -9.79 -8.99 8.11
N ASN A 78 -10.60 -9.92 7.58
CA ASN A 78 -10.30 -11.35 7.63
C ASN A 78 -9.14 -11.74 6.69
N ASN A 79 -8.92 -10.95 5.64
CA ASN A 79 -7.86 -11.14 4.66
C ASN A 79 -6.64 -10.25 4.93
N VAL A 80 -6.74 -9.29 5.86
CA VAL A 80 -5.62 -8.42 6.25
C VAL A 80 -4.59 -9.22 7.05
N ASN A 81 -3.35 -9.17 6.57
CA ASN A 81 -2.23 -9.83 7.24
C ASN A 81 -1.76 -9.06 8.47
N ARG A 82 -1.04 -9.79 9.32
CA ARG A 82 -0.42 -9.24 10.55
C ARG A 82 0.61 -8.17 10.23
N PHE A 83 0.55 -7.05 10.94
CA PHE A 83 1.52 -5.96 10.79
C PHE A 83 2.76 -6.19 11.64
N LEU A 84 3.94 -5.97 11.05
CA LEU A 84 5.24 -6.24 11.67
C LEU A 84 6.26 -5.15 11.38
N THR A 85 6.92 -4.65 12.43
CA THR A 85 8.01 -3.69 12.33
C THR A 85 9.30 -4.27 12.91
N GLY A 86 10.46 -3.77 12.44
CA GLY A 86 11.75 -4.07 13.04
C GLY A 86 11.85 -3.65 14.51
N LEU A 87 12.85 -4.16 15.21
CA LEU A 87 13.10 -3.74 16.59
C LEU A 87 13.64 -2.31 16.63
N LEU A 88 13.15 -1.54 17.60
CA LEU A 88 13.76 -0.27 17.97
C LEU A 88 15.12 -0.52 18.63
N ASP A 89 16.09 0.38 18.45
CA ASP A 89 17.43 0.25 19.01
C ASP A 89 17.43 0.05 20.53
N LYS A 90 16.54 0.77 21.23
CA LYS A 90 16.35 0.63 22.68
C LYS A 90 15.95 -0.80 23.10
N HIS A 91 15.27 -1.54 22.23
CA HIS A 91 14.92 -2.95 22.48
C HIS A 91 16.05 -3.90 22.06
N ARG A 92 16.87 -3.56 21.05
CA ARG A 92 18.02 -4.37 20.63
C ARG A 92 19.04 -4.52 21.77
N ILE A 93 19.23 -3.47 22.58
CA ILE A 93 20.15 -3.46 23.74
C ILE A 93 19.75 -4.51 24.81
N GLU A 94 18.48 -4.95 24.86
CA GLU A 94 18.04 -5.99 25.80
C GLU A 94 18.61 -7.38 25.46
N TYR A 95 18.97 -7.63 24.19
CA TYR A 95 19.52 -8.91 23.72
C TYR A 95 21.02 -8.99 24.00
N LYS A 96 21.36 -9.24 25.27
CA LYS A 96 22.74 -9.23 25.79
C LYS A 96 23.29 -10.58 26.23
N HIS A 97 22.46 -11.62 26.26
CA HIS A 97 22.87 -12.94 26.72
C HIS A 97 23.26 -13.84 25.56
N LYS A 98 24.21 -14.75 25.82
CA LYS A 98 24.69 -15.76 24.87
C LYS A 98 24.63 -17.14 25.53
N ASP A 99 24.44 -18.17 24.72
CA ASP A 99 24.51 -19.57 25.14
C ASP A 99 24.97 -20.44 23.95
N SER A 100 24.86 -21.77 24.07
CA SER A 100 25.25 -22.71 23.02
C SER A 100 24.48 -22.55 21.71
N ASN A 101 23.36 -21.83 21.68
CA ASN A 101 22.60 -21.55 20.47
C ASN A 101 22.99 -20.21 19.81
N PHE A 102 23.99 -19.50 20.33
CA PHE A 102 24.38 -18.18 19.85
C PHE A 102 24.74 -18.17 18.36
N ASP A 103 25.49 -19.16 17.88
CA ASP A 103 25.90 -19.21 16.47
C ASP A 103 24.71 -19.41 15.52
N LYS A 104 23.61 -19.99 16.01
CA LYS A 104 22.40 -20.24 15.23
C LYS A 104 21.39 -19.10 15.31
N PHE A 105 21.16 -18.55 16.51
CA PHE A 105 20.05 -17.61 16.75
C PHE A 105 20.51 -16.23 17.24
N GLY A 106 21.81 -16.01 17.37
CA GLY A 106 22.38 -14.78 17.91
C GLY A 106 22.12 -14.59 19.41
N PRO A 107 22.24 -13.35 19.92
CA PRO A 107 22.00 -13.07 21.33
C PRO A 107 20.52 -13.24 21.68
N TYR A 108 20.24 -13.47 22.96
CA TYR A 108 18.89 -13.54 23.49
C TYR A 108 18.68 -12.55 24.65
N LYS A 109 17.41 -12.25 24.91
CA LYS A 109 16.97 -11.63 26.15
C LYS A 109 16.17 -12.59 27.01
N LYS A 110 16.22 -12.38 28.33
CA LYS A 110 15.39 -13.12 29.28
C LYS A 110 14.07 -12.40 29.44
N TYR A 111 12.97 -13.14 29.43
CA TYR A 111 11.64 -12.59 29.65
C TYR A 111 10.92 -13.41 30.71
N ASN A 112 10.34 -12.76 31.71
CA ASN A 112 9.66 -13.43 32.82
C ASN A 112 8.58 -14.37 32.27
N LEU A 113 8.62 -15.64 32.69
CA LEU A 113 7.64 -16.63 32.26
C LEU A 113 6.29 -16.43 32.97
N TYR A 114 6.23 -15.64 34.03
CA TYR A 114 5.00 -15.26 34.70
C TYR A 114 4.51 -13.88 34.24
N GLN A 115 3.21 -13.63 34.45
CA GLN A 115 2.57 -12.34 34.19
C GLN A 115 1.51 -12.05 35.28
N PRO A 116 1.23 -10.78 35.59
CA PRO A 116 0.18 -10.44 36.54
C PRO A 116 -1.15 -11.07 36.12
N GLY A 117 -1.86 -11.65 37.08
CA GLY A 117 -3.17 -12.23 36.83
C GLY A 117 -3.56 -13.23 37.93
N ILE A 118 -4.76 -13.04 38.46
CA ILE A 118 -5.45 -14.00 39.36
C ILE A 118 -6.53 -14.76 38.55
N ASP A 119 -6.50 -14.65 37.22
CA ASP A 119 -7.61 -14.96 36.32
C ASP A 119 -8.05 -16.44 36.43
N GLU A 120 -9.21 -16.66 37.08
CA GLU A 120 -9.88 -17.96 37.17
C GLU A 120 -10.29 -18.49 35.79
N ASN A 121 -10.36 -17.62 34.77
CA ASN A 121 -10.73 -17.99 33.41
C ASN A 121 -9.59 -18.69 32.62
N ARG A 122 -8.39 -18.84 33.20
CA ARG A 122 -7.22 -19.46 32.54
C ARG A 122 -6.57 -20.55 33.40
N PRO A 123 -7.31 -21.60 33.78
CA PRO A 123 -6.81 -22.65 34.67
C PRO A 123 -5.62 -23.42 34.05
N ASN A 124 -5.55 -23.50 32.72
CA ASN A 124 -4.45 -24.14 31.99
C ASN A 124 -3.08 -23.43 32.14
N LEU A 125 -3.06 -22.18 32.64
CA LEU A 125 -1.86 -21.40 32.94
C LEU A 125 -1.48 -21.41 34.43
N GLN A 126 -2.27 -22.12 35.25
CA GLN A 126 -2.05 -22.29 36.68
C GLN A 126 -1.59 -23.73 36.94
N TYR A 127 -0.28 -23.92 37.00
CA TYR A 127 0.31 -25.23 37.30
C TYR A 127 1.63 -25.07 38.05
N GLU A 128 2.07 -26.12 38.73
CA GLU A 128 3.32 -26.12 39.46
C GLU A 128 4.51 -26.39 38.53
N ILE A 129 5.58 -25.62 38.70
CA ILE A 129 6.89 -25.88 38.09
C ILE A 129 7.88 -26.17 39.21
N ASN A 130 8.58 -27.30 39.09
CA ASN A 130 9.68 -27.64 39.97
C ASN A 130 10.96 -26.93 39.50
N ALA A 131 11.65 -26.29 40.45
CA ALA A 131 12.97 -25.71 40.27
C ALA A 131 14.05 -26.80 40.13
N PRO A 132 15.28 -26.45 39.70
CA PRO A 132 16.37 -27.42 39.54
C PRO A 132 16.75 -28.17 40.83
N ASP A 133 16.56 -27.55 42.00
CA ASP A 133 16.81 -28.17 43.31
C ASP A 133 15.61 -28.98 43.84
N GLY A 134 14.57 -29.17 43.03
CA GLY A 134 13.35 -29.89 43.39
C GLY A 134 12.33 -29.06 44.18
N SER A 135 12.66 -27.83 44.57
CA SER A 135 11.70 -26.94 45.24
C SER A 135 10.57 -26.50 44.28
N LYS A 136 9.40 -26.20 44.84
CA LYS A 136 8.26 -25.69 44.06
C LYS A 136 8.34 -24.18 43.90
N ILE A 137 8.09 -23.68 42.69
CA ILE A 137 8.09 -22.23 42.42
C ILE A 137 6.69 -21.67 42.69
N ASN A 138 6.58 -20.79 43.68
CA ASN A 138 5.36 -20.05 43.96
C ASN A 138 5.33 -18.75 43.15
N ILE A 139 4.33 -18.58 42.29
CA ILE A 139 4.16 -17.37 41.49
C ILE A 139 2.95 -16.54 41.88
N LYS A 140 2.15 -16.94 42.88
CA LYS A 140 0.94 -16.19 43.26
C LYS A 140 1.30 -14.74 43.65
N PRO A 141 0.52 -13.71 43.23
CA PRO A 141 -0.76 -13.76 42.52
C PRO A 141 -0.63 -13.68 40.97
N HIS A 142 0.37 -14.32 40.39
CA HIS A 142 0.63 -14.37 38.95
C HIS A 142 0.24 -15.74 38.35
N ILE A 143 0.13 -15.77 37.02
CA ILE A 143 -0.02 -16.99 36.22
C ILE A 143 1.16 -17.16 35.26
N TRP A 144 1.36 -18.38 34.74
CA TRP A 144 2.35 -18.62 33.69
C TRP A 144 1.88 -18.05 32.34
N ARG A 145 2.83 -17.67 31.49
CA ARG A 145 2.58 -17.26 30.10
C ARG A 145 2.40 -18.45 29.17
N TYR A 146 2.96 -19.60 29.53
CA TYR A 146 2.92 -20.83 28.76
C TYR A 146 1.99 -21.83 29.41
N SER A 147 1.25 -22.60 28.61
CA SER A 147 0.63 -23.82 29.11
C SER A 147 1.72 -24.81 29.55
N LYS A 148 1.34 -25.81 30.35
CA LYS A 148 2.26 -26.84 30.81
C LYS A 148 2.98 -27.54 29.65
N GLU A 149 2.26 -27.81 28.57
CA GLU A 149 2.81 -28.44 27.36
C GLU A 149 3.84 -27.53 26.68
N THR A 150 3.50 -26.26 26.43
CA THR A 150 4.42 -25.30 25.83
C THR A 150 5.67 -25.09 26.69
N PHE A 151 5.52 -25.07 28.02
CA PHE A 151 6.64 -25.00 28.94
C PHE A 151 7.57 -26.21 28.83
N LEU A 152 7.02 -27.43 28.82
CA LEU A 152 7.82 -28.66 28.71
C LEU A 152 8.57 -28.71 27.38
N GLN A 153 7.92 -28.30 26.29
CA GLN A 153 8.56 -28.20 24.98
C GLN A 153 9.68 -27.16 24.97
N ALA A 154 9.43 -25.94 25.45
CA ALA A 154 10.43 -24.89 25.55
C ALA A 154 11.61 -25.31 26.46
N LYS A 155 11.33 -26.07 27.54
CA LYS A 155 12.36 -26.63 28.43
C LYS A 155 13.23 -27.65 27.70
N LYS A 156 12.61 -28.56 26.93
CA LYS A 156 13.31 -29.54 26.09
C LYS A 156 14.19 -28.87 25.02
N GLU A 157 13.73 -27.75 24.47
CA GLU A 157 14.47 -26.93 23.50
C GLU A 157 15.56 -26.04 24.14
N GLY A 158 15.75 -26.09 25.46
CA GLY A 158 16.75 -25.27 26.15
C GLY A 158 16.40 -23.77 26.22
N LYS A 159 15.14 -23.41 25.97
CA LYS A 159 14.62 -22.03 25.97
C LYS A 159 14.16 -21.55 27.35
N ILE A 160 14.18 -22.41 28.36
CA ILE A 160 13.83 -22.05 29.74
C ILE A 160 15.11 -21.81 30.54
N ASP A 161 15.10 -20.76 31.35
CA ASP A 161 16.19 -20.41 32.25
C ASP A 161 15.67 -20.23 33.68
N PHE A 162 16.33 -20.88 34.64
CA PHE A 162 16.00 -20.81 36.06
C PHE A 162 17.07 -19.98 36.77
N VAL A 163 16.66 -18.86 37.37
CA VAL A 163 17.57 -17.95 38.05
C VAL A 163 17.15 -17.80 39.49
N LYS A 164 18.06 -18.06 40.43
CA LYS A 164 17.83 -17.85 41.85
C LYS A 164 18.00 -16.37 42.20
N ASN A 165 16.98 -15.75 42.77
CA ASN A 165 17.05 -14.38 43.23
C ASN A 165 18.05 -14.30 44.39
N LYS A 166 19.08 -13.46 44.26
CA LYS A 166 20.14 -13.35 45.26
C LYS A 166 19.67 -12.79 46.61
N LYS A 167 18.56 -12.04 46.64
CA LYS A 167 18.01 -11.42 47.85
C LYS A 167 16.98 -12.32 48.54
N SER A 168 15.99 -12.82 47.82
CA SER A 168 14.93 -13.67 48.41
C SER A 168 15.31 -15.15 48.49
N GLY A 169 16.29 -15.59 47.71
CA GLY A 169 16.63 -17.02 47.57
C GLY A 169 15.64 -17.81 46.74
N GLU A 170 14.59 -17.18 46.21
CA GLU A 170 13.54 -17.85 45.44
C GLU A 170 13.95 -18.03 43.97
N TRP A 171 13.44 -19.09 43.35
CA TRP A 171 13.64 -19.35 41.93
C TRP A 171 12.70 -18.52 41.06
N GLN A 172 13.25 -17.93 40.01
CA GLN A 172 12.52 -17.24 38.95
C GLN A 172 12.72 -17.99 37.64
N VAL A 173 11.66 -18.07 36.83
CA VAL A 173 11.67 -18.75 35.54
C VAL A 173 11.55 -17.72 34.42
N PHE A 174 12.48 -17.80 33.47
CA PHE A 174 12.52 -16.96 32.29
C PHE A 174 12.42 -17.82 31.04
N THR A 175 11.81 -17.27 29.99
CA THR A 175 12.01 -17.75 28.62
C THR A 175 13.13 -16.96 27.96
N LYS A 176 13.94 -17.64 27.16
CA LYS A 176 14.92 -17.03 26.26
C LYS A 176 14.18 -16.63 24.99
N ILE A 177 14.35 -15.37 24.59
CA ILE A 177 13.85 -14.85 23.32
C ILE A 177 15.07 -14.49 22.50
N TYR A 178 15.36 -15.28 21.47
CA TYR A 178 16.50 -15.06 20.60
C TYR A 178 16.22 -13.97 19.56
N LEU A 179 17.27 -13.25 19.16
CA LEU A 179 17.17 -12.16 18.20
C LEU A 179 16.92 -12.67 16.77
N HIS A 180 17.48 -13.83 16.39
CA HIS A 180 17.38 -14.39 15.04
C HIS A 180 16.80 -15.81 15.03
N GLU A 181 15.76 -16.07 15.84
CA GLU A 181 15.18 -17.41 16.00
C GLU A 181 14.70 -18.04 14.68
N THR A 182 14.28 -17.21 13.73
CA THR A 182 13.75 -17.62 12.41
C THR A 182 14.79 -17.52 11.29
N GLY A 183 16.04 -17.16 11.58
CA GLY A 183 17.06 -16.81 10.59
C GLY A 183 17.09 -15.32 10.22
N GLU A 184 16.05 -14.57 10.55
CA GLU A 184 15.98 -13.11 10.38
C GLU A 184 15.84 -12.41 11.74
N GLU A 185 16.19 -11.12 11.80
CA GLU A 185 16.00 -10.32 13.02
C GLU A 185 14.52 -10.31 13.40
N ARG A 186 14.25 -10.62 14.67
CA ARG A 186 12.90 -10.67 15.23
C ARG A 186 12.17 -9.35 14.99
N ARG A 187 10.95 -9.45 14.47
CA ARG A 187 10.02 -8.32 14.33
C ARG A 187 8.98 -8.29 15.45
N ILE A 188 8.38 -7.12 15.66
CA ILE A 188 7.35 -6.87 16.68
C ILE A 188 6.10 -6.26 16.06
N LYS A 189 4.98 -6.30 16.78
CA LYS A 189 3.78 -5.57 16.39
C LYS A 189 4.03 -4.06 16.52
N PRO A 190 3.57 -3.24 15.56
CA PRO A 190 3.65 -1.78 15.67
C PRO A 190 2.79 -1.28 16.84
N ARG A 191 3.17 -0.14 17.42
CA ARG A 191 2.38 0.54 18.45
C ARG A 191 1.43 1.53 17.80
N SER A 192 0.30 1.83 18.44
CA SER A 192 -0.68 2.82 17.92
C SER A 192 -0.25 4.28 18.10
N ILE A 193 0.83 4.55 18.85
CA ILE A 193 1.34 5.90 19.08
C ILE A 193 2.75 6.00 18.48
N PHE A 194 2.90 6.89 17.50
CA PHE A 194 4.14 7.16 16.79
C PHE A 194 4.81 8.41 17.36
N LEU A 195 5.84 8.18 18.17
CA LEU A 195 6.61 9.24 18.83
C LEU A 195 7.91 9.60 18.11
N GLU A 196 8.41 8.69 17.26
CA GLU A 196 9.78 8.71 16.73
C GLU A 196 9.82 8.53 15.20
N GLN A 197 8.66 8.47 14.52
CA GLN A 197 8.54 8.19 13.08
C GLN A 197 8.78 9.43 12.19
N GLY A 198 9.34 10.49 12.76
CA GLY A 198 9.61 11.77 12.10
C GLY A 198 8.57 12.84 12.41
N PHE A 199 8.98 14.10 12.37
CA PHE A 199 8.17 15.29 12.64
C PHE A 199 7.91 16.09 11.35
N THR A 200 6.95 17.01 11.37
CA THR A 200 6.69 17.94 10.27
C THR A 200 7.94 18.73 9.88
N LEU A 201 8.78 19.08 10.86
CA LEU A 201 10.04 19.78 10.59
C LEU A 201 11.02 18.93 9.78
N ASP A 202 11.02 17.62 9.96
CA ASP A 202 11.90 16.70 9.23
C ASP A 202 11.50 16.64 7.76
N GLY A 203 10.19 16.61 7.46
CA GLY A 203 9.69 16.73 6.08
C GLY A 203 10.13 18.03 5.41
N ASN A 204 10.04 19.16 6.12
CA ASN A 204 10.49 20.46 5.58
C ASN A 204 12.00 20.48 5.32
N ARG A 205 12.81 19.95 6.23
CA ARG A 205 14.26 19.86 6.08
C ARG A 205 14.65 18.95 4.92
N GLU A 206 13.99 17.81 4.81
CA GLU A 206 14.19 16.87 3.70
C GLU A 206 13.90 17.53 2.35
N LEU A 207 12.74 18.17 2.21
CA LEU A 207 12.36 18.82 0.97
C LEU A 207 13.32 19.96 0.61
N LYS A 208 13.71 20.78 1.60
CA LYS A 208 14.72 21.83 1.39
C LYS A 208 16.08 21.27 0.97
N ARG A 209 16.50 20.12 1.50
CA ARG A 209 17.74 19.45 1.08
C ARG A 209 17.67 19.00 -0.38
N ILE A 210 16.52 18.50 -0.83
CA ILE A 210 16.31 18.02 -2.20
C ILE A 210 16.29 19.18 -3.20
N PHE A 211 15.59 20.27 -2.88
CA PHE A 211 15.40 21.40 -3.79
C PHE A 211 16.43 22.52 -3.64
N GLY A 212 17.18 22.57 -2.53
CA GLY A 212 18.03 23.70 -2.14
C GLY A 212 17.26 24.85 -1.47
N GLU A 213 15.94 24.91 -1.65
CA GLU A 213 15.06 25.96 -1.12
C GLU A 213 13.71 25.41 -0.64
N LYS A 214 12.89 26.29 -0.05
CA LYS A 214 11.56 25.91 0.43
C LYS A 214 10.54 26.07 -0.70
N VAL A 215 10.10 24.94 -1.27
CA VAL A 215 9.14 24.90 -2.39
C VAL A 215 7.71 24.49 -1.99
N PHE A 216 7.52 23.98 -0.76
CA PHE A 216 6.21 23.53 -0.26
C PHE A 216 6.09 23.75 1.24
N ASN A 217 4.85 23.82 1.73
CA ASN A 217 4.55 23.95 3.15
C ASN A 217 4.04 22.62 3.72
N TYR A 218 4.62 22.18 4.84
CA TYR A 218 4.13 21.03 5.61
C TYR A 218 4.13 19.67 4.85
N PRO A 219 5.19 19.31 4.10
CA PRO A 219 5.28 17.95 3.56
C PRO A 219 5.30 16.92 4.71
N LYS A 220 4.63 15.78 4.53
CA LYS A 220 4.79 14.65 5.45
C LYS A 220 6.25 14.15 5.38
N PRO A 221 6.87 13.76 6.51
CA PRO A 221 8.21 13.19 6.48
C PRO A 221 8.22 11.81 5.81
N SER A 222 9.18 11.56 4.93
CA SER A 222 9.34 10.25 4.24
C SER A 222 9.41 9.08 5.20
N ASN A 223 10.08 9.24 6.35
CA ASN A 223 10.23 8.17 7.34
C ASN A 223 8.88 7.69 7.93
N LEU A 224 7.90 8.59 8.09
CA LEU A 224 6.56 8.20 8.55
C LEU A 224 5.89 7.30 7.51
N ILE A 225 5.91 7.73 6.26
CA ILE A 225 5.27 7.00 5.16
C ILE A 225 6.00 5.67 4.90
N ARG A 226 7.33 5.68 4.93
CA ARG A 226 8.18 4.49 4.85
C ARG A 226 7.81 3.49 5.94
N TYR A 227 7.67 3.95 7.18
CA TYR A 227 7.26 3.10 8.30
C TYR A 227 5.88 2.48 8.07
N LEU A 228 4.87 3.27 7.66
CA LEU A 228 3.53 2.75 7.37
C LEU A 228 3.51 1.70 6.26
N ILE A 229 4.30 1.90 5.21
CA ILE A 229 4.43 0.93 4.11
C ILE A 229 5.16 -0.33 4.61
N GLU A 230 6.27 -0.17 5.34
CA GLU A 230 7.05 -1.29 5.87
C GLU A 230 6.19 -2.24 6.72
N ILE A 231 5.37 -1.70 7.62
CA ILE A 231 4.61 -2.53 8.57
C ILE A 231 3.57 -3.43 7.91
N ILE A 232 3.05 -3.06 6.73
CA ILE A 232 2.03 -3.83 6.00
C ILE A 232 2.62 -4.63 4.83
N THR A 233 3.78 -4.23 4.31
CA THR A 233 4.37 -4.84 3.10
C THR A 233 5.65 -5.62 3.35
N HIS A 234 6.02 -5.88 4.60
CA HIS A 234 7.24 -6.62 4.93
C HIS A 234 7.33 -7.96 4.20
N ASP A 235 6.26 -8.75 4.25
CA ASP A 235 6.15 -10.05 3.57
C ASP A 235 5.66 -9.91 2.10
N TYR A 236 5.36 -8.69 1.64
CA TYR A 236 4.74 -8.40 0.33
C TYR A 236 5.54 -7.36 -0.45
N LYS A 237 6.78 -7.72 -0.80
CA LYS A 237 7.75 -6.81 -1.41
C LYS A 237 7.46 -6.41 -2.87
N GLU A 238 6.41 -6.96 -3.48
CA GLU A 238 5.94 -6.60 -4.83
C GLU A 238 4.66 -5.74 -4.80
N SER A 239 4.29 -5.21 -3.63
CA SER A 239 3.04 -4.47 -3.45
C SER A 239 2.96 -3.20 -4.31
N LEU A 240 1.75 -2.89 -4.79
CA LEU A 240 1.42 -1.61 -5.42
C LEU A 240 0.92 -0.62 -4.36
N ILE A 241 1.54 0.55 -4.28
CA ILE A 241 1.20 1.63 -3.34
C ILE A 241 0.57 2.79 -4.10
N LEU A 242 -0.68 3.12 -3.80
CA LEU A 242 -1.38 4.25 -4.40
C LEU A 242 -1.48 5.40 -3.40
N ASP A 243 -1.08 6.60 -3.81
CA ASP A 243 -1.34 7.84 -3.09
C ASP A 243 -2.15 8.77 -3.98
N SER A 244 -3.44 8.92 -3.68
CA SER A 244 -4.35 9.75 -4.46
C SER A 244 -4.29 11.24 -4.11
N PHE A 245 -3.43 11.63 -3.16
CA PHE A 245 -3.18 12.99 -2.71
C PHE A 245 -1.68 13.20 -2.54
N ALA A 246 -0.94 13.01 -3.63
CA ALA A 246 0.51 12.86 -3.59
C ALA A 246 1.23 14.07 -2.98
N GLY A 247 0.71 15.29 -3.17
CA GLY A 247 1.31 16.52 -2.66
C GLY A 247 2.75 16.60 -3.11
N THR A 248 3.69 16.60 -2.17
CA THR A 248 5.11 16.66 -2.52
C THR A 248 5.68 15.40 -3.14
N GLY A 249 4.96 14.27 -3.19
CA GLY A 249 5.50 12.98 -3.67
C GLY A 249 6.27 12.22 -2.59
N THR A 250 5.90 12.39 -1.32
CA THR A 250 6.57 11.72 -0.20
C THR A 250 6.43 10.20 -0.28
N THR A 251 5.28 9.70 -0.71
CA THR A 251 5.01 8.26 -0.84
C THR A 251 5.92 7.58 -1.85
N GLY A 252 6.13 8.18 -3.03
CA GLY A 252 7.07 7.62 -4.03
C GLY A 252 8.50 7.58 -3.51
N HIS A 253 8.95 8.63 -2.81
CA HIS A 253 10.26 8.64 -2.15
C HIS A 253 10.38 7.50 -1.11
N ALA A 254 9.37 7.34 -0.25
CA ALA A 254 9.37 6.28 0.76
C ALA A 254 9.43 4.86 0.16
N VAL A 255 8.72 4.62 -0.96
CA VAL A 255 8.75 3.35 -1.68
C VAL A 255 10.14 3.04 -2.23
N MET A 256 10.77 4.01 -2.93
CA MET A 256 12.12 3.83 -3.47
C MET A 256 13.15 3.57 -2.36
N GLN A 257 13.06 4.30 -1.25
CA GLN A 257 13.91 4.07 -0.09
C GLN A 257 13.74 2.66 0.46
N LEU A 258 12.50 2.20 0.66
CA LEU A 258 12.24 0.89 1.23
C LEU A 258 12.73 -0.24 0.31
N ASN A 259 12.52 -0.13 -1.00
CA ASN A 259 13.05 -1.10 -1.98
C ASN A 259 14.57 -1.17 -1.94
N LYS A 260 15.28 -0.04 -1.77
CA LYS A 260 16.74 -0.01 -1.58
C LYS A 260 17.17 -0.75 -0.31
N GLU A 261 16.47 -0.51 0.79
CA GLU A 261 16.78 -1.03 2.12
C GLU A 261 16.57 -2.55 2.21
N ASP A 262 15.43 -3.04 1.71
CA ASP A 262 15.02 -4.43 1.89
C ASP A 262 15.06 -5.29 0.62
N LYS A 263 15.62 -4.73 -0.47
CA LYS A 263 15.69 -5.35 -1.81
C LYS A 263 14.32 -5.76 -2.35
N GLY A 264 13.29 -5.00 -2.02
CA GLY A 264 11.95 -5.17 -2.58
C GLY A 264 11.79 -4.55 -3.97
N ASN A 265 10.61 -4.74 -4.56
CA ASN A 265 10.22 -4.26 -5.88
C ASN A 265 8.79 -3.71 -5.83
N ARG A 266 8.49 -2.95 -4.76
CA ARG A 266 7.20 -2.27 -4.60
C ARG A 266 7.08 -1.20 -5.67
N LYS A 267 5.88 -1.04 -6.20
CA LYS A 267 5.56 -0.01 -7.19
C LYS A 267 4.72 1.08 -6.56
N PHE A 268 4.75 2.28 -7.12
CA PHE A 268 3.89 3.36 -6.65
C PHE A 268 3.10 4.00 -7.79
N VAL A 269 1.92 4.53 -7.45
CA VAL A 269 1.14 5.44 -8.29
C VAL A 269 0.84 6.68 -7.46
N LEU A 270 1.20 7.84 -7.98
CA LEU A 270 0.98 9.14 -7.34
C LEU A 270 -0.02 9.94 -8.19
N ILE A 271 -1.05 10.49 -7.56
CA ILE A 271 -2.01 11.38 -8.20
C ILE A 271 -1.93 12.74 -7.52
N GLU A 272 -1.68 13.78 -8.31
CA GLU A 272 -1.72 15.18 -7.88
C GLU A 272 -2.58 15.97 -8.89
N MET A 273 -3.52 16.75 -8.37
CA MET A 273 -4.53 17.45 -9.16
C MET A 273 -4.13 18.90 -9.45
N GLU A 274 -3.28 19.48 -8.60
CA GLU A 274 -2.77 20.83 -8.78
C GLU A 274 -1.59 20.81 -9.76
N ASP A 275 -1.82 21.29 -10.98
CA ASP A 275 -0.87 21.20 -12.11
C ASP A 275 0.54 21.69 -11.77
N LYS A 276 0.61 22.84 -11.07
CA LYS A 276 1.89 23.40 -10.61
C LYS A 276 2.58 22.52 -9.58
N ILE A 277 1.83 21.97 -8.62
CA ILE A 277 2.40 21.07 -7.60
C ILE A 277 2.89 19.79 -8.27
N ALA A 278 2.08 19.19 -9.15
CA ALA A 278 2.43 17.98 -9.88
C ALA A 278 3.73 18.15 -10.68
N LYS A 279 3.84 19.24 -11.46
CA LYS A 279 4.95 19.50 -12.37
C LYS A 279 6.21 19.98 -11.67
N GLU A 280 6.08 20.93 -10.75
CA GLU A 280 7.22 21.66 -10.19
C GLU A 280 7.69 21.07 -8.84
N VAL A 281 6.84 20.30 -8.15
CA VAL A 281 7.15 19.75 -6.83
C VAL A 281 7.13 18.23 -6.82
N THR A 282 6.01 17.58 -7.14
CA THR A 282 5.85 16.11 -7.06
C THR A 282 6.84 15.41 -8.00
N ARG A 283 6.77 15.75 -9.30
CA ARG A 283 7.65 15.18 -10.33
C ARG A 283 9.11 15.47 -10.06
N GLU A 284 9.45 16.72 -9.78
CA GLU A 284 10.84 17.14 -9.55
C GLU A 284 11.42 16.53 -8.27
N ARG A 285 10.63 16.32 -7.21
CA ARG A 285 11.10 15.61 -6.02
C ARG A 285 11.54 14.20 -6.37
N ILE A 286 10.70 13.43 -7.07
CA ILE A 286 11.01 12.04 -7.43
C ILE A 286 12.26 12.00 -8.31
N LYS A 287 12.32 12.83 -9.36
CA LYS A 287 13.48 12.93 -10.25
C LYS A 287 14.77 13.26 -9.50
N LYS A 288 14.76 14.29 -8.64
CA LYS A 288 15.94 14.68 -7.86
C LYS A 288 16.35 13.60 -6.86
N VAL A 289 15.40 12.91 -6.23
CA VAL A 289 15.70 11.81 -5.32
C VAL A 289 16.36 10.64 -6.05
N ILE A 290 15.89 10.29 -7.26
CA ILE A 290 16.52 9.29 -8.14
C ILE A 290 17.99 9.64 -8.41
N GLU A 291 18.24 10.90 -8.80
CA GLU A 291 19.59 11.39 -9.08
C GLU A 291 20.47 11.41 -7.81
N LEU A 292 19.99 11.97 -6.70
CA LEU A 292 20.75 12.13 -5.45
C LEU A 292 21.15 10.78 -4.83
N GLU A 293 20.26 9.79 -4.90
CA GLU A 293 20.45 8.48 -4.27
C GLU A 293 20.98 7.41 -5.22
N ASN A 294 21.19 7.77 -6.50
CA ASN A 294 21.58 6.90 -7.60
C ASN A 294 20.67 5.67 -7.73
N TYR A 295 19.35 5.89 -7.73
CA TYR A 295 18.40 4.81 -8.00
C TYR A 295 18.51 4.35 -9.46
N LYS A 296 18.34 3.04 -9.67
CA LYS A 296 18.23 2.46 -11.02
C LYS A 296 16.79 2.51 -11.55
N ASP A 297 15.84 2.65 -10.64
CA ASP A 297 14.42 2.75 -10.93
C ASP A 297 14.09 4.13 -11.49
N ASP A 298 13.01 4.19 -12.27
CA ASP A 298 12.49 5.41 -12.86
C ASP A 298 10.95 5.45 -12.71
N PHE A 299 10.33 6.52 -13.18
CA PHE A 299 8.88 6.70 -13.17
C PHE A 299 8.38 7.28 -14.49
N GLU A 300 7.14 6.96 -14.82
CA GLU A 300 6.43 7.59 -15.93
C GLU A 300 5.55 8.73 -15.40
N TYR A 301 5.60 9.89 -16.07
CA TYR A 301 4.73 11.01 -15.79
C TYR A 301 3.61 11.05 -16.83
N CYS A 302 2.37 11.00 -16.38
CA CYS A 302 1.18 11.03 -17.24
C CYS A 302 0.27 12.19 -16.82
N GLU A 303 -0.37 12.81 -17.80
CA GLU A 303 -1.43 13.80 -17.58
C GLU A 303 -2.75 13.20 -18.07
N LEU A 304 -3.84 13.52 -17.37
CA LEU A 304 -5.17 13.21 -17.87
C LEU A 304 -5.51 14.19 -18.99
N ASP A 305 -5.84 13.65 -20.15
CA ASP A 305 -6.40 14.43 -21.24
C ASP A 305 -7.87 14.75 -20.98
N LYS A 306 -8.47 15.58 -21.83
CA LYS A 306 -9.91 15.82 -21.80
C LYS A 306 -10.69 14.50 -21.85
N PRO A 307 -11.80 14.38 -21.10
CA PRO A 307 -12.66 13.21 -21.20
C PRO A 307 -13.05 12.94 -22.67
N LEU A 308 -13.10 11.66 -23.05
CA LEU A 308 -13.51 11.28 -24.40
C LEU A 308 -15.02 11.28 -24.57
N PHE A 309 -15.75 11.00 -23.48
CA PHE A 309 -17.19 10.89 -23.45
C PHE A 309 -17.77 11.85 -22.41
N ASP A 310 -18.92 12.44 -22.73
CA ASP A 310 -19.71 13.24 -21.80
C ASP A 310 -20.47 12.37 -20.79
N GLU A 311 -21.22 13.02 -19.88
CA GLU A 311 -22.01 12.34 -18.84
C GLU A 311 -23.10 11.42 -19.40
N GLU A 312 -23.49 11.60 -20.66
CA GLU A 312 -24.48 10.77 -21.39
C GLU A 312 -23.79 9.65 -22.21
N GLY A 313 -22.46 9.58 -22.18
CA GLY A 313 -21.67 8.62 -22.93
C GLY A 313 -21.44 9.00 -24.40
N LYS A 314 -21.73 10.24 -24.81
CA LYS A 314 -21.47 10.72 -26.18
C LYS A 314 -20.03 11.19 -26.32
N ILE A 315 -19.43 10.96 -27.49
CA ILE A 315 -18.07 11.43 -27.79
C ILE A 315 -18.05 12.96 -27.85
N TYR A 316 -17.11 13.60 -27.15
CA TYR A 316 -16.91 15.05 -27.24
C TYR A 316 -16.44 15.49 -28.63
N GLU A 317 -16.83 16.69 -29.07
CA GLU A 317 -16.50 17.21 -30.41
C GLU A 317 -15.00 17.34 -30.67
N GLU A 318 -14.24 17.70 -29.64
CA GLU A 318 -12.77 17.78 -29.66
C GLU A 318 -12.03 16.43 -29.62
N CYS A 319 -12.74 15.30 -29.51
CA CYS A 319 -12.10 13.98 -29.51
C CYS A 319 -11.41 13.73 -30.85
N THR A 320 -10.11 13.44 -30.80
CA THR A 320 -9.30 13.11 -31.98
C THR A 320 -9.38 11.62 -32.31
N PHE A 321 -9.07 11.29 -33.57
CA PHE A 321 -8.94 9.89 -33.99
C PHE A 321 -7.96 9.11 -33.10
N GLU A 322 -6.81 9.69 -32.78
CA GLU A 322 -5.75 9.02 -32.03
C GLU A 322 -6.15 8.70 -30.59
N GLN A 323 -6.87 9.62 -29.93
CA GLN A 323 -7.40 9.40 -28.59
C GLN A 323 -8.44 8.27 -28.58
N LEU A 324 -9.43 8.33 -29.48
CA LEU A 324 -10.45 7.29 -29.58
C LEU A 324 -9.87 5.94 -30.01
N ALA A 325 -8.88 5.93 -30.90
CA ALA A 325 -8.15 4.74 -31.30
C ALA A 325 -7.41 4.10 -30.12
N SER A 326 -6.72 4.91 -29.31
CA SER A 326 -6.03 4.43 -28.11
C SER A 326 -7.01 3.79 -27.12
N TYR A 327 -8.15 4.45 -26.89
CA TYR A 327 -9.18 3.96 -25.98
C TYR A 327 -9.86 2.68 -26.48
N VAL A 328 -10.23 2.62 -27.77
CA VAL A 328 -10.80 1.42 -28.39
C VAL A 328 -9.82 0.26 -28.32
N TYR A 329 -8.55 0.49 -28.65
CA TYR A 329 -7.53 -0.55 -28.61
C TYR A 329 -7.32 -1.08 -27.19
N PHE A 330 -7.20 -0.19 -26.20
CA PHE A 330 -7.08 -0.59 -24.80
C PHE A 330 -8.30 -1.35 -24.30
N THR A 331 -9.51 -0.90 -24.64
CA THR A 331 -10.77 -1.55 -24.24
C THR A 331 -10.85 -3.00 -24.70
N GLU A 332 -10.33 -3.27 -25.90
CA GLU A 332 -10.37 -4.61 -26.51
C GLU A 332 -9.22 -5.52 -26.06
N THR A 333 -8.05 -4.94 -25.79
CA THR A 333 -6.81 -5.72 -25.60
C THR A 333 -6.26 -5.67 -24.19
N GLN A 334 -6.65 -4.68 -23.38
CA GLN A 334 -6.04 -4.34 -22.10
C GLN A 334 -4.52 -4.05 -22.24
N THR A 335 -4.10 -3.59 -23.42
CA THR A 335 -2.72 -3.23 -23.73
C THR A 335 -2.63 -1.84 -24.34
N ASN A 336 -1.47 -1.19 -24.20
CA ASN A 336 -1.24 0.13 -24.76
C ASN A 336 -1.09 0.09 -26.28
N LEU A 337 -1.66 1.09 -26.95
CA LEU A 337 -1.50 1.28 -28.38
C LEU A 337 -0.13 1.89 -28.70
N GLU A 338 0.67 1.18 -29.49
CA GLU A 338 1.85 1.76 -30.13
C GLU A 338 1.41 2.67 -31.29
N LYS A 339 1.33 3.98 -31.05
CA LYS A 339 0.78 4.96 -32.01
C LYS A 339 1.43 4.92 -33.40
N ASN A 340 2.72 4.58 -33.48
CA ASN A 340 3.46 4.40 -34.73
C ASN A 340 3.01 3.19 -35.58
N LYS A 341 2.26 2.24 -35.01
CA LYS A 341 1.69 1.09 -35.73
C LYS A 341 0.35 1.41 -36.40
N ILE A 342 -0.25 2.57 -36.13
CA ILE A 342 -1.52 2.99 -36.74
C ILE A 342 -1.30 3.18 -38.25
N GLN A 343 -2.17 2.55 -39.06
CA GLN A 343 -2.15 2.67 -40.53
C GLN A 343 -3.53 3.07 -41.05
N ASN A 344 -3.73 4.37 -41.29
CA ASN A 344 -5.02 4.94 -41.66
C ASN A 344 -6.10 4.58 -40.62
N ASN A 345 -7.07 3.72 -41.00
CA ASN A 345 -8.14 3.26 -40.12
C ASN A 345 -7.78 2.00 -39.34
N LEU A 346 -6.67 1.32 -39.65
CA LEU A 346 -6.18 0.19 -38.87
C LEU A 346 -5.48 0.73 -37.63
N VAL A 347 -6.12 0.55 -36.48
CA VAL A 347 -5.59 0.98 -35.18
C VAL A 347 -4.43 0.08 -34.76
N GLY A 348 -4.63 -1.24 -34.85
CA GLY A 348 -3.60 -2.21 -34.47
C GLY A 348 -4.06 -3.65 -34.60
N THR A 349 -3.20 -4.57 -34.17
CA THR A 349 -3.45 -6.02 -34.20
C THR A 349 -3.09 -6.65 -32.87
N TYR A 350 -3.94 -7.54 -32.36
CA TYR A 350 -3.70 -8.29 -31.14
C TYR A 350 -4.37 -9.66 -31.22
N ASN A 351 -3.65 -10.74 -30.88
CA ASN A 351 -4.12 -12.13 -30.93
C ASN A 351 -4.93 -12.46 -32.20
N ASP A 352 -4.28 -12.33 -33.37
CA ASP A 352 -4.88 -12.65 -34.69
C ASP A 352 -6.17 -11.87 -35.02
N THR A 353 -6.39 -10.74 -34.34
CA THR A 353 -7.52 -9.83 -34.56
C THR A 353 -7.01 -8.45 -34.96
N PHE A 354 -7.62 -7.90 -36.01
CA PHE A 354 -7.34 -6.56 -36.51
C PHE A 354 -8.42 -5.59 -35.99
N TYR A 355 -7.99 -4.47 -35.43
CA TYR A 355 -8.89 -3.45 -34.88
C TYR A 355 -8.89 -2.23 -35.80
N TYR A 356 -10.06 -1.89 -36.31
CA TYR A 356 -10.26 -0.72 -37.16
C TYR A 356 -11.16 0.29 -36.48
N LEU A 357 -10.84 1.57 -36.67
CA LEU A 357 -11.69 2.69 -36.27
C LEU A 357 -12.00 3.52 -37.52
N LEU A 358 -13.28 3.71 -37.80
CA LEU A 358 -13.76 4.71 -38.74
C LEU A 358 -14.12 5.95 -37.92
N PHE A 359 -13.28 6.98 -37.95
CA PHE A 359 -13.55 8.22 -37.23
C PHE A 359 -13.00 9.44 -37.98
N LYS A 360 -13.89 10.19 -38.63
CA LYS A 360 -13.63 11.45 -39.33
C LYS A 360 -14.29 12.66 -38.66
N GLY A 361 -15.07 12.41 -37.60
CA GLY A 361 -15.95 13.37 -36.94
C GLY A 361 -17.28 12.71 -36.57
N ILE A 362 -18.01 13.30 -35.62
CA ILE A 362 -19.23 12.74 -35.05
C ILE A 362 -20.33 12.58 -36.13
N GLY A 363 -20.96 11.40 -36.16
CA GLY A 363 -22.10 11.09 -37.03
C GLY A 363 -21.77 10.84 -38.51
N LYS A 364 -20.49 10.90 -38.89
CA LYS A 364 -20.01 10.77 -40.29
C LYS A 364 -19.38 9.42 -40.61
N ASN A 365 -19.34 8.50 -39.65
CA ASN A 365 -18.56 7.27 -39.71
C ASN A 365 -19.43 6.09 -40.07
N ILE A 366 -19.49 5.75 -41.35
CA ILE A 366 -20.36 4.69 -41.86
C ILE A 366 -19.52 3.54 -42.41
N LEU A 367 -19.70 2.35 -41.86
CA LEU A 367 -19.18 1.12 -42.45
C LEU A 367 -20.02 0.77 -43.68
N ASN A 368 -19.39 0.78 -44.86
CA ASN A 368 -20.03 0.51 -46.14
C ASN A 368 -19.23 -0.51 -46.99
N LYS A 369 -19.79 -0.91 -48.14
CA LYS A 369 -19.19 -1.94 -49.01
C LYS A 369 -17.85 -1.49 -49.60
N GLU A 370 -17.65 -0.19 -49.81
CA GLU A 370 -16.39 0.34 -50.32
C GLU A 370 -15.25 0.18 -49.31
N PHE A 371 -15.53 0.42 -48.02
CA PHE A 371 -14.55 0.20 -46.97
C PHE A 371 -14.19 -1.28 -46.82
N LEU A 372 -15.18 -2.19 -46.87
CA LEU A 372 -14.90 -3.63 -46.82
C LEU A 372 -13.94 -4.11 -47.93
N LYS A 373 -14.01 -3.50 -49.12
CA LYS A 373 -13.08 -3.82 -50.23
C LYS A 373 -11.63 -3.41 -49.94
N LYS A 374 -11.40 -2.45 -49.04
CA LYS A 374 -10.07 -1.98 -48.62
C LYS A 374 -9.45 -2.84 -47.52
N LEU A 375 -10.23 -3.69 -46.85
CA LEU A 375 -9.71 -4.60 -45.84
C LEU A 375 -8.79 -5.64 -46.48
N LYS A 376 -7.77 -6.08 -45.74
CA LYS A 376 -6.97 -7.23 -46.17
C LYS A 376 -7.89 -8.46 -46.33
N LYS A 377 -7.73 -9.16 -47.45
CA LYS A 377 -8.43 -10.41 -47.72
C LYS A 377 -7.66 -11.56 -47.08
N ASP A 378 -7.91 -11.76 -45.80
CA ASP A 378 -7.34 -12.84 -45.00
C ASP A 378 -8.42 -13.43 -44.07
N ALA A 379 -8.09 -14.55 -43.43
CA ALA A 379 -9.00 -15.26 -42.53
C ALA A 379 -9.10 -14.61 -41.14
N TYR A 380 -8.28 -13.61 -40.83
CA TYR A 380 -8.20 -13.02 -39.49
C TYR A 380 -9.48 -12.26 -39.13
N LYS A 381 -9.80 -12.26 -37.83
CA LYS A 381 -10.95 -11.54 -37.31
C LYS A 381 -10.70 -10.04 -37.41
N LYS A 382 -11.75 -9.28 -37.74
CA LYS A 382 -11.68 -7.81 -37.88
C LYS A 382 -12.75 -7.19 -37.01
N VAL A 383 -12.37 -6.40 -36.02
CA VAL A 383 -13.33 -5.59 -35.25
C VAL A 383 -13.31 -4.18 -35.82
N ILE A 384 -14.47 -3.65 -36.18
CA ILE A 384 -14.60 -2.34 -36.81
C ILE A 384 -15.56 -1.46 -36.02
N TYR A 385 -15.03 -0.35 -35.53
CA TYR A 385 -15.78 0.68 -34.82
C TYR A 385 -16.23 1.78 -35.80
N ALA A 386 -17.54 2.09 -35.83
CA ALA A 386 -18.11 3.21 -36.60
C ALA A 386 -19.50 3.63 -36.06
N ASP A 387 -20.05 4.77 -36.50
CA ASP A 387 -21.35 5.28 -36.02
C ASP A 387 -22.51 4.42 -36.51
N LYS A 388 -22.41 3.91 -37.75
CA LYS A 388 -23.46 3.15 -38.43
C LYS A 388 -22.86 2.06 -39.32
N CYS A 389 -23.60 0.96 -39.47
CA CYS A 389 -23.28 -0.12 -40.40
C CYS A 389 -24.36 -0.22 -41.49
N LEU A 390 -23.96 -0.16 -42.76
CA LEU A 390 -24.84 -0.39 -43.92
C LEU A 390 -24.64 -1.79 -44.55
N ILE A 391 -23.98 -2.70 -43.82
CA ILE A 391 -23.64 -4.04 -44.28
C ILE A 391 -24.51 -5.05 -43.54
N ASP A 392 -25.13 -5.94 -44.29
CA ASP A 392 -25.90 -7.06 -43.74
C ASP A 392 -24.99 -8.07 -43.02
N GLU A 393 -25.54 -8.79 -42.04
CA GLU A 393 -24.78 -9.76 -41.25
C GLU A 393 -24.12 -10.86 -42.08
N THR A 394 -24.76 -11.30 -43.18
CA THR A 394 -24.22 -12.36 -44.04
C THR A 394 -22.92 -11.88 -44.71
N THR A 395 -22.92 -10.64 -45.20
CA THR A 395 -21.72 -10.02 -45.76
C THR A 395 -20.66 -9.78 -44.67
N LEU A 396 -21.01 -9.32 -43.47
CA LEU A 396 -20.05 -9.14 -42.38
C LEU A 396 -19.37 -10.47 -42.00
N LYS A 397 -20.15 -11.55 -41.84
CA LYS A 397 -19.64 -12.91 -41.58
C LYS A 397 -18.68 -13.38 -42.67
N LYS A 398 -18.99 -13.13 -43.95
CA LYS A 398 -18.11 -13.47 -45.07
C LYS A 398 -16.73 -12.79 -44.99
N TYR A 399 -16.66 -11.58 -44.45
CA TYR A 399 -15.41 -10.83 -44.27
C TYR A 399 -14.74 -11.07 -42.90
N ASN A 400 -15.31 -11.94 -42.06
CA ASN A 400 -14.93 -12.16 -40.66
C ASN A 400 -14.89 -10.84 -39.85
N VAL A 401 -15.90 -9.98 -40.08
CA VAL A 401 -16.02 -8.67 -39.44
C VAL A 401 -17.02 -8.71 -38.30
N GLN A 402 -16.59 -8.24 -37.13
CA GLN A 402 -17.45 -7.84 -36.02
C GLN A 402 -17.59 -6.32 -36.05
N PHE A 403 -18.81 -5.84 -36.26
CA PHE A 403 -19.13 -4.41 -36.15
C PHE A 403 -19.36 -4.04 -34.69
N LYS A 404 -18.90 -2.85 -34.28
CA LYS A 404 -19.22 -2.22 -33.00
C LYS A 404 -19.57 -0.75 -33.22
N GLN A 405 -20.69 -0.32 -32.66
CA GLN A 405 -21.20 1.03 -32.78
C GLN A 405 -20.51 1.98 -31.79
N ILE A 406 -19.96 3.09 -32.27
CA ILE A 406 -19.55 4.19 -31.39
C ILE A 406 -20.71 5.15 -31.13
N PRO A 407 -20.86 5.70 -29.91
CA PRO A 407 -20.07 5.42 -28.71
C PRO A 407 -20.51 4.18 -27.90
N TYR A 408 -21.69 3.63 -28.19
CA TYR A 408 -22.40 2.72 -27.27
C TYR A 408 -21.74 1.36 -27.00
N GLU A 409 -20.99 0.84 -27.97
CA GLU A 409 -20.28 -0.45 -27.85
C GLU A 409 -18.79 -0.27 -27.52
N VAL A 410 -18.40 0.94 -27.13
CA VAL A 410 -17.14 1.18 -26.44
C VAL A 410 -17.41 1.04 -24.95
N LYS A 411 -16.85 0.00 -24.32
CA LYS A 411 -17.12 -0.27 -22.89
C LYS A 411 -16.59 0.88 -22.05
N ILE A 412 -17.50 1.55 -21.34
CA ILE A 412 -17.19 2.49 -20.26
C ILE A 412 -17.11 1.64 -18.98
N TYR A 413 -15.94 1.53 -18.37
CA TYR A 413 -15.75 0.85 -17.08
C TYR A 413 -15.96 1.81 -15.92
#